data_AF-A0A953UST1-F1
#
_entry.id   AF-A0A953UST1-F1
#
_cell.length_a   1.000
_cell.length_b   1.000
_cell.length_c   1.000
_cell.angle_alpha   90.00
_cell.angle_beta   90.00
_cell.angle_gamma   90.00
#
_symmetry.space_group_name_H-M   'P 1'
#
loop_
_entity.id
_entity.type
_entity.pdbx_description
1 polymer ?
#
loop_
_entity_poly.entity_id
_entity_poly.type
_entity_poly.pdbx_seq_one_letter_code
_entity_poly.pdbx_strand_id
1 'polypeptide(L)'
;MIQLPFTDREGAGRLLAAALGMMNLPANVIVLALPRGEFPVGLQVAVPVGSVQACERLKPEADDCVCLATPEPFMAVGQWYADFPQVNDSEVQRFLEAGRLPGKGKELLAR
;
A
#
# COMPACT_ATOMS: atom_id res chain seq x y z
N MET A 1 30.73 18.46 -19.07
CA MET A 1 29.84 19.27 -18.20
C MET A 1 28.42 18.82 -18.51
N ILE A 2 27.69 18.24 -17.54
CA ILE A 2 26.34 17.71 -17.78
C ILE A 2 25.37 18.88 -17.70
N GLN A 3 24.63 19.16 -18.78
CA GLN A 3 23.51 20.11 -18.73
C GLN A 3 22.31 19.37 -18.12
N LEU A 4 21.83 19.87 -16.98
CA LEU A 4 20.65 19.29 -16.34
C LEU A 4 19.38 19.86 -17.01
N PRO A 5 18.34 19.02 -17.21
CA PRO A 5 17.12 19.43 -17.91
C PRO A 5 16.25 20.40 -17.08
N PHE A 6 16.45 20.47 -15.76
CA PHE A 6 15.70 21.35 -14.86
C PHE A 6 16.64 21.93 -13.81
N THR A 7 16.35 23.17 -13.41
CA THR A 7 17.13 23.90 -12.39
C THR A 7 16.91 23.35 -10.98
N ASP A 8 15.66 23.01 -10.64
CA ASP A 8 15.27 22.46 -9.33
C ASP A 8 13.95 21.64 -9.44
N ARG A 9 13.53 21.04 -8.32
CA ARG A 9 12.30 20.22 -8.26
C ARG A 9 11.03 21.02 -8.50
N GLU A 10 11.01 22.28 -8.08
CA GLU A 10 9.85 23.16 -8.20
C GLU A 10 9.63 23.59 -9.65
N GLY A 11 10.71 23.93 -10.34
CA GLY A 11 10.75 24.22 -11.77
C GLY A 11 10.33 23.02 -12.62
N ALA A 12 10.83 21.82 -12.29
CA ALA A 12 10.39 20.58 -12.94
C ALA A 12 8.88 20.32 -12.73
N GLY A 13 8.38 20.54 -11.50
CA GLY A 13 6.96 20.38 -11.17
C GLY A 13 6.06 21.35 -11.93
N ARG A 14 6.43 22.63 -12.02
CA ARG A 14 5.69 23.63 -12.80
C ARG A 14 5.59 23.28 -14.28
N LEU A 15 6.71 22.87 -14.89
CA LEU A 15 6.74 22.50 -16.30
C LEU A 15 5.89 21.26 -16.59
N LEU A 16 5.94 20.26 -15.70
CA LEU A 16 5.10 19.07 -15.80
C LEU A 16 3.60 19.41 -15.68
N ALA A 17 3.23 20.23 -14.70
CA ALA A 17 1.84 20.65 -14.52
C ALA A 17 1.29 21.39 -15.74
N ALA A 18 2.09 22.30 -16.32
CA ALA A 18 1.72 23.00 -17.55
C ALA A 18 1.52 22.04 -18.74
N ALA A 19 2.42 21.06 -18.90
CA ALA A 19 2.31 20.07 -19.96
C ALA A 19 1.05 19.19 -19.83
N LEU A 20 0.75 18.72 -18.60
CA LEU A 20 -0.45 17.92 -18.33
C LEU A 20 -1.74 18.72 -18.55
N GLY A 21 -1.75 20.02 -18.26
CA GLY A 21 -2.90 20.89 -18.50
C GLY A 21 -3.27 21.08 -19.97
N MET A 22 -2.32 20.81 -20.89
CA MET A 22 -2.58 20.83 -22.34
C MET A 22 -3.07 19.49 -22.89
N MET A 23 -3.10 18.44 -22.06
CA MET A 23 -3.53 17.10 -22.44
C MET A 23 -5.00 16.88 -22.07
N ASN A 24 -5.76 16.16 -22.92
CA ASN A 24 -7.14 15.79 -22.61
C ASN A 24 -7.16 14.54 -21.70
N LEU A 25 -6.83 14.75 -20.43
CA LEU A 25 -6.72 13.71 -19.41
C LEU A 25 -8.08 13.47 -18.72
N PRO A 26 -8.40 12.22 -18.35
CA PRO A 26 -9.59 11.94 -17.56
C PRO A 26 -9.45 12.53 -16.14
N ALA A 27 -10.58 12.85 -15.49
CA ALA A 27 -10.59 13.56 -14.20
C ALA A 27 -9.94 12.78 -13.04
N ASN A 28 -9.66 11.49 -13.21
CA ASN A 28 -9.09 10.60 -12.21
C ASN A 28 -7.59 10.31 -12.43
N VAL A 29 -6.86 11.16 -13.15
CA VAL A 29 -5.42 11.01 -13.30
C VAL A 29 -4.69 11.20 -11.96
N ILE A 30 -3.81 10.26 -11.64
CA ILE A 30 -2.94 10.28 -10.47
C ILE A 30 -1.50 10.48 -10.94
N VAL A 31 -0.82 11.49 -10.42
CA VAL A 31 0.61 11.72 -10.66
C VAL A 31 1.40 11.10 -9.52
N LEU A 32 2.13 10.02 -9.80
CA LEU A 32 2.97 9.32 -8.82
C LEU A 32 4.40 9.84 -8.90
N ALA A 33 4.95 10.31 -7.78
CA ALA A 33 6.36 10.64 -7.69
C ALA A 33 7.17 9.35 -7.46
N LEU A 34 8.00 8.98 -8.43
CA LEU A 34 8.94 7.85 -8.29
C LEU A 34 10.29 8.39 -7.80
N PRO A 35 10.68 8.16 -6.52
CA PRO A 35 12.03 8.47 -6.08
C PRO A 35 13.02 7.61 -6.87
N ARG A 36 14.17 8.17 -7.25
CA ARG A 36 15.24 7.36 -7.85
C ARG A 36 15.89 6.48 -6.78
N GLY A 37 15.92 5.19 -7.05
CA GLY A 37 16.50 4.14 -6.21
C GLY A 37 15.71 2.85 -6.40
N GLU A 38 16.38 1.71 -6.48
CA GLU A 38 15.76 0.40 -6.63
C GLU A 38 14.84 0.12 -5.44
N PHE A 39 13.54 0.39 -5.59
CA PHE A 39 12.54 0.08 -4.57
C PHE A 39 11.98 -1.31 -4.91
N PRO A 40 12.32 -2.38 -4.18
CA PRO A 40 11.40 -3.51 -4.12
C PRO A 40 10.09 -2.95 -3.58
N VAL A 41 8.99 -3.23 -4.27
CA VAL A 41 7.65 -2.98 -3.73
C VAL A 41 7.50 -3.98 -2.58
N GLY A 42 7.98 -3.59 -1.41
CA GLY A 42 8.22 -4.53 -0.31
C GLY A 42 6.95 -5.22 0.14
N LEU A 43 7.08 -6.43 0.67
CA LEU A 43 5.99 -7.13 1.32
C LEU A 43 5.71 -6.41 2.65
N GLN A 44 4.78 -5.46 2.62
CA GLN A 44 4.28 -4.81 3.84
C GLN A 44 3.21 -5.68 4.49
N VAL A 45 3.43 -6.01 5.76
CA VAL A 45 2.44 -6.67 6.61
C VAL A 45 1.85 -5.64 7.55
N ALA A 46 0.54 -5.41 7.47
CA ALA A 46 -0.18 -4.55 8.39
C ALA A 46 -1.36 -5.31 9.01
N VAL A 47 -1.38 -5.42 10.34
CA VAL A 47 -2.46 -6.07 11.07
C VAL A 47 -2.94 -5.21 12.24
N PRO A 48 -4.26 -5.16 12.53
CA PRO A 48 -4.78 -4.39 13.65
C PRO A 48 -4.40 -5.00 15.01
N VAL A 49 -4.30 -6.32 15.12
CA VAL A 49 -3.99 -7.01 16.37
C VAL A 49 -3.26 -8.32 16.10
N GLY A 50 -2.24 -8.63 16.90
CA GLY A 50 -1.41 -9.83 16.71
C GLY A 50 -0.61 -10.18 17.96
N SER A 51 -0.08 -11.41 18.04
CA SER A 51 0.83 -11.76 19.13
C SER A 51 2.24 -11.22 18.87
N VAL A 52 3.01 -10.98 19.92
CA VAL A 52 4.42 -10.59 19.84
C VAL A 52 5.20 -11.60 19.00
N GLN A 53 5.04 -12.90 19.29
CA GLN A 53 5.69 -13.99 18.56
C GLN A 53 5.36 -14.00 17.06
N ALA A 54 4.11 -13.74 16.68
CA ALA A 54 3.73 -13.69 15.26
C ALA A 54 4.40 -12.50 14.55
N CYS A 55 4.41 -11.33 15.19
CA CYS A 55 5.07 -10.15 14.65
C CYS A 55 6.58 -10.37 14.51
N GLU A 56 7.23 -10.98 15.50
CA GLU A 56 8.66 -11.30 15.46
C GLU A 56 9.02 -12.28 14.36
N ARG A 57 8.17 -13.28 14.10
CA ARG A 57 8.35 -14.23 12.99
C ARG A 57 8.20 -13.59 11.63
N LEU A 58 7.35 -12.56 11.49
CA LEU A 58 7.08 -11.89 10.21
C LEU A 58 8.11 -10.81 9.87
N LYS A 59 8.71 -10.16 10.87
CA LYS A 59 9.78 -9.16 10.68
C LYS A 59 10.90 -9.56 9.70
N PRO A 60 11.42 -10.81 9.69
CA PRO A 60 12.45 -11.20 8.71
C PRO A 60 11.91 -11.53 7.31
N GLU A 61 10.60 -11.76 7.16
CA GLU A 61 9.96 -12.14 5.89
C GLU A 61 9.32 -10.93 5.17
N ALA A 62 9.11 -9.82 5.89
CA ALA A 62 8.46 -8.61 5.43
C ALA A 62 9.43 -7.42 5.44
N ASP A 63 9.32 -6.53 4.47
CA ASP A 63 10.10 -5.29 4.44
C ASP A 63 9.63 -4.30 5.53
N ASP A 64 8.36 -4.37 5.90
CA ASP A 64 7.78 -3.63 7.02
C ASP A 64 6.65 -4.44 7.67
N CYS A 65 6.57 -4.42 9.01
CA CYS A 65 5.56 -5.13 9.79
C CYS A 65 4.95 -4.19 10.83
N VAL A 66 3.74 -3.71 10.56
CA VAL A 66 2.98 -2.82 11.44
C VAL A 66 1.88 -3.62 12.15
N CYS A 67 1.94 -3.66 13.48
CA CYS A 67 0.89 -4.22 14.32
C CYS A 67 0.39 -3.13 15.26
N LEU A 68 -0.91 -2.78 15.21
CA LEU A 68 -1.44 -1.68 16.03
C LEU A 68 -1.50 -2.05 17.53
N ALA A 69 -1.70 -3.33 17.86
CA ALA A 69 -1.75 -3.80 19.23
C ALA A 69 -1.21 -5.24 19.38
N THR A 70 -0.36 -5.44 20.38
CA THR A 70 0.15 -6.77 20.80
C THR A 70 -0.20 -7.09 22.25
N PRO A 71 -1.49 -7.29 22.58
CA PRO A 71 -1.92 -7.45 23.95
C PRO A 71 -1.64 -8.85 24.53
N GLU A 72 -1.47 -8.94 25.85
CA GLU A 72 -1.24 -10.18 26.59
C GLU A 72 -2.32 -10.38 27.68
N PRO A 73 -2.85 -11.61 27.85
CA PRO A 73 -2.54 -12.83 27.11
C PRO A 73 -3.21 -12.87 25.72
N PHE A 74 -2.50 -13.42 24.72
CA PHE A 74 -2.99 -13.54 23.35
C PHE A 74 -3.43 -14.97 23.04
N MET A 75 -4.74 -15.25 23.12
CA MET A 75 -5.29 -16.60 22.87
C MET A 75 -5.93 -16.73 21.50
N ALA A 76 -6.68 -15.71 21.08
CA ALA A 76 -7.37 -15.68 19.79
C ALA A 76 -7.53 -14.24 19.30
N VAL A 77 -7.59 -14.03 17.99
CA VAL A 77 -7.79 -12.70 17.38
C VAL A 77 -9.14 -12.09 17.79
N GLY A 78 -10.20 -12.90 17.77
CA GLY A 78 -11.57 -12.44 18.02
C GLY A 78 -11.82 -11.86 19.42
N GLN A 79 -10.98 -12.18 20.42
CA GLN A 79 -11.13 -11.64 21.79
C GLN A 79 -10.92 -10.12 21.86
N TRP A 80 -10.29 -9.54 20.84
CA TRP A 80 -9.97 -8.11 20.75
C TRP A 80 -10.97 -7.31 19.90
N TYR A 81 -12.07 -7.94 19.50
CA TYR A 81 -13.17 -7.32 18.77
C TYR A 81 -14.44 -7.38 19.62
N ALA A 82 -15.11 -6.25 19.81
CA ALA A 82 -16.40 -6.20 20.50
C ALA A 82 -17.48 -6.97 19.72
N ASP A 83 -17.45 -6.84 18.39
CA ASP A 83 -18.26 -7.58 17.44
C ASP A 83 -17.34 -8.31 16.46
N PHE A 84 -17.44 -9.64 16.42
CA PHE A 84 -16.63 -10.48 15.53
C PHE A 84 -17.51 -11.44 14.71
N PRO A 85 -18.43 -10.90 13.89
CA PRO A 85 -19.30 -11.74 13.07
C PRO A 85 -18.49 -12.46 11.99
N GLN A 86 -18.98 -13.64 11.60
CA GLN A 86 -18.46 -14.31 10.41
C GLN A 86 -18.80 -13.47 9.17
N VAL A 87 -17.80 -13.25 8.33
CA VAL A 87 -17.98 -12.60 7.02
C VAL A 87 -18.39 -13.68 6.02
N ASN A 88 -19.51 -13.49 5.33
CA ASN A 88 -19.98 -14.44 4.32
C ASN A 88 -19.40 -14.13 2.93
N ASP A 89 -19.50 -15.09 1.99
CA ASP A 89 -18.91 -14.97 0.65
C ASP A 89 -19.33 -13.69 -0.11
N SER A 90 -20.58 -13.25 0.02
CA SER A 90 -21.05 -12.03 -0.66
C SER A 90 -20.41 -10.77 -0.09
N GLU A 91 -20.14 -10.74 1.21
CA GLU A 91 -19.42 -9.65 1.86
C GLU A 91 -17.94 -9.65 1.47
N VAL A 92 -17.31 -10.83 1.40
CA VAL A 92 -15.94 -10.97 0.90
C VAL A 92 -15.82 -10.42 -0.52
N GLN A 93 -16.72 -10.82 -1.41
CA GLN A 93 -16.74 -10.33 -2.80
C GLN A 93 -16.86 -8.80 -2.84
N ARG A 94 -17.79 -8.23 -2.07
CA ARG A 94 -17.97 -6.78 -1.96
C ARG A 94 -16.70 -6.07 -1.46
N PHE A 95 -16.00 -6.63 -0.48
CA PHE A 95 -14.75 -6.04 0.01
C PHE A 95 -13.63 -6.12 -1.01
N LEU A 96 -13.52 -7.22 -1.74
CA LEU A 96 -12.53 -7.37 -2.81
C LEU A 96 -12.79 -6.41 -3.98
N GLU A 97 -14.05 -6.15 -4.30
CA GLU A 97 -14.44 -5.13 -5.29
C GLU A 97 -14.12 -3.71 -4.81
N ALA A 98 -14.47 -3.39 -3.56
CA ALA A 98 -14.21 -2.08 -2.96
C ALA A 98 -12.71 -1.80 -2.77
N GLY A 99 -11.92 -2.82 -2.41
CA GLY A 99 -10.48 -2.75 -2.24
C GLY A 99 -9.68 -2.82 -3.54
N ARG A 100 -10.36 -2.96 -4.69
CA ARG A 100 -9.73 -2.98 -6.00
C ARG A 100 -9.28 -1.58 -6.38
N LEU A 101 -8.11 -1.18 -5.87
CA LEU A 101 -7.38 -0.05 -6.44
C LEU A 101 -7.20 -0.33 -7.95
N PRO A 102 -7.47 0.66 -8.83
CA PRO A 102 -7.28 0.47 -10.26
C PRO A 102 -5.80 0.23 -10.57
N GLY A 103 -5.44 -1.06 -10.73
CA GLY A 103 -4.13 -1.53 -11.17
C GLY A 103 -3.31 -2.25 -10.10
N LYS A 104 -2.72 -3.40 -10.48
CA LYS A 104 -1.71 -4.20 -9.76
C LYS A 104 -2.15 -5.35 -8.84
N GLY A 105 -3.27 -6.00 -9.10
CA GLY A 105 -3.63 -7.27 -8.42
C GLY A 105 -3.26 -8.56 -9.19
N LYS A 106 -2.75 -8.50 -10.43
CA LYS A 106 -2.68 -9.67 -11.32
C LYS A 106 -1.30 -10.34 -11.47
N GLU A 107 -0.22 -9.77 -10.94
CA GLU A 107 1.13 -10.36 -11.11
C GLU A 107 1.65 -11.15 -9.89
N LEU A 108 0.94 -11.16 -8.76
CA LEU A 108 1.40 -11.80 -7.52
C LEU A 108 1.04 -13.30 -7.39
N LEU A 109 0.27 -13.87 -8.33
CA LEU A 109 -0.18 -15.28 -8.26
C LEU A 109 0.48 -16.20 -9.31
N ALA A 110 1.59 -15.78 -9.91
CA ALA A 110 2.28 -16.55 -10.95
C ALA A 110 3.72 -16.96 -10.56
N ARG A 111 3.97 -17.28 -9.29
CA ARG A 111 5.22 -17.92 -8.86
C ARG A 111 4.95 -19.08 -7.93
#